data_AF-A0AA35M9X1-F1
#
_entry.id   AF-A0AA35M9X1-F1
#
_cell.length_a   1.000
_cell.length_b   1.000
_cell.length_c   1.000
_cell.angle_alpha   90.00
_cell.angle_beta   90.00
_cell.angle_gamma   90.00
#
_symmetry.space_group_name_H-M   'P 1'
#
loop_
_entity.id
_entity.type
_entity.pdbx_description
1 polymer ?
#
loop_
_entity_poly.entity_id
_entity_poly.type
_entity_poly.pdbx_seq_one_letter_code
_entity_poly.pdbx_strand_id
1 'polypeptide(L)'
;MSRSSQDRSSSTPDEGESAHSPAGTDHEKMIALLSTPWDAVYQLSADGSTYLKPSFLRGVPVQKINESSDYWDGNWGSLDAYIAREQEEERSKAEFKALKDLNPSKAHLAGHKLHSDNVSKQRKIREMFGGNAIPHPNQLVSKHHLPFEGLCEQELMYKIGCKLSDLEFLNSRRQLTMEPWDFFRWRVGVTMEKKILIPGRSGRDHVKSVVQRISSENSDDPLFRKAVEYSARLQNHQGRYGPKKKPARDYKIIGKIQKGTTPQGYRPTAPRAVGGGRTAASRPSAEDVLRERRERRARLQQQYQAQSTYQGVNERRRQKALNQPANAASE
;
A
#
# COMPACT_ATOMS: atom_id res chain seq x y z
N MET A 1 -79.37 -11.07 -16.66
CA MET A 1 -79.89 -11.46 -15.32
C MET A 1 -78.97 -12.54 -14.75
N SER A 2 -78.66 -12.52 -13.44
CA SER A 2 -78.13 -13.62 -12.59
C SER A 2 -76.85 -14.38 -13.05
N ARG A 3 -75.71 -14.28 -12.33
CA ARG A 3 -75.28 -15.09 -11.15
C ARG A 3 -74.95 -16.56 -11.49
N SER A 4 -73.91 -17.23 -10.97
CA SER A 4 -72.74 -16.85 -10.14
C SER A 4 -71.79 -18.05 -9.99
N SER A 5 -70.47 -17.84 -9.74
CA SER A 5 -69.55 -18.75 -9.01
C SER A 5 -69.20 -20.14 -9.65
N GLN A 6 -68.05 -20.80 -9.41
CA GLN A 6 -66.85 -20.50 -8.60
C GLN A 6 -65.63 -21.37 -9.03
N ASP A 7 -64.42 -20.88 -8.70
CA ASP A 7 -63.16 -21.59 -8.35
C ASP A 7 -62.74 -22.94 -8.98
N ARG A 8 -61.50 -22.95 -9.51
CA ARG A 8 -60.40 -23.72 -8.86
C ARG A 8 -58.99 -23.31 -9.33
N SER A 9 -58.10 -23.13 -8.36
CA SER A 9 -56.68 -22.81 -8.54
C SER A 9 -55.85 -24.02 -8.97
N SER A 10 -54.80 -23.81 -9.75
CA SER A 10 -53.63 -24.68 -9.80
C SER A 10 -52.37 -23.82 -9.94
N SER A 11 -51.33 -24.18 -9.20
CA SER A 11 -50.12 -23.38 -9.02
C SER A 11 -48.88 -24.25 -9.18
N THR A 12 -48.12 -24.02 -10.24
CA THR A 12 -46.78 -24.56 -10.46
C THR A 12 -45.74 -23.51 -10.07
N PRO A 13 -44.81 -23.79 -9.15
CA PRO A 13 -43.66 -22.91 -8.92
C PRO A 13 -42.63 -23.10 -10.04
N ASP A 14 -42.11 -21.97 -10.51
CA ASP A 14 -41.10 -21.84 -11.57
C ASP A 14 -39.69 -22.17 -11.03
N GLU A 15 -38.86 -22.87 -11.81
CA GLU A 15 -37.50 -23.26 -11.40
C GLU A 15 -36.50 -22.12 -11.61
N GLY A 16 -36.36 -21.26 -10.59
CA GLY A 16 -35.38 -20.17 -10.59
C GLY A 16 -33.95 -20.64 -10.27
N GLU A 17 -33.08 -20.72 -11.29
CA GLU A 17 -31.64 -20.96 -11.14
C GLU A 17 -30.97 -19.98 -10.15
N SER A 18 -30.40 -20.50 -9.06
CA SER A 18 -29.57 -19.71 -8.13
C SER A 18 -28.08 -19.81 -8.51
N ALA A 19 -27.63 -18.87 -9.32
CA ALA A 19 -26.24 -18.77 -9.76
C ALA A 19 -25.24 -18.67 -8.58
N HIS A 20 -24.13 -19.40 -8.67
CA HIS A 20 -23.04 -19.34 -7.69
C HIS A 20 -22.47 -17.92 -7.56
N SER A 21 -22.28 -17.46 -6.32
CA SER A 21 -21.43 -16.31 -5.99
C SER A 21 -20.77 -16.52 -4.62
N PRO A 22 -19.43 -16.39 -4.49
CA PRO A 22 -18.74 -16.57 -3.22
C PRO A 22 -18.99 -15.36 -2.30
N ALA A 23 -19.98 -15.51 -1.42
CA ALA A 23 -20.41 -14.50 -0.48
C ALA A 23 -19.48 -14.43 0.74
N GLY A 24 -18.96 -13.23 1.00
CA GLY A 24 -18.19 -12.87 2.17
C GLY A 24 -18.14 -11.35 2.27
N THR A 25 -18.11 -10.81 3.48
CA THR A 25 -18.13 -9.36 3.70
C THR A 25 -16.88 -8.71 3.11
N ASP A 26 -16.97 -7.40 2.84
CA ASP A 26 -15.84 -6.60 2.40
C ASP A 26 -14.65 -6.64 3.36
N HIS A 27 -14.90 -6.88 4.66
CA HIS A 27 -13.87 -7.03 5.66
C HIS A 27 -13.20 -8.41 5.56
N GLU A 28 -13.97 -9.50 5.46
CA GLU A 28 -13.43 -10.85 5.23
C GLU A 28 -12.58 -10.91 3.96
N LYS A 29 -13.05 -10.33 2.85
CA LYS A 29 -12.30 -10.25 1.58
C LYS A 29 -10.99 -9.48 1.73
N MET A 30 -10.97 -8.41 2.53
CA MET A 30 -9.75 -7.67 2.85
C MET A 30 -8.79 -8.48 3.75
N ILE A 31 -9.30 -9.18 4.76
CA ILE A 31 -8.47 -10.04 5.63
C ILE A 31 -7.88 -11.22 4.84
N ALA A 32 -8.67 -11.90 4.02
CA ALA A 32 -8.19 -12.96 3.14
C ALA A 32 -7.11 -12.47 2.16
N LEU A 33 -7.27 -11.25 1.63
CA LEU A 33 -6.26 -10.61 0.80
C LEU A 33 -4.95 -10.37 1.56
N LEU A 34 -5.02 -9.81 2.77
CA LEU A 34 -3.85 -9.55 3.62
C LEU A 34 -3.15 -10.84 4.09
N SER A 35 -3.91 -11.93 4.25
CA SER A 35 -3.39 -13.25 4.62
C SER A 35 -2.71 -13.99 3.46
N THR A 36 -2.81 -13.52 2.21
CA THR A 36 -2.26 -14.22 1.04
C THR A 36 -0.73 -14.38 1.16
N PRO A 37 -0.20 -15.62 1.08
CA PRO A 37 1.24 -15.86 1.20
C PRO A 37 1.96 -15.57 -0.12
N TRP A 38 3.29 -15.51 -0.06
CA TRP A 38 4.14 -15.06 -1.17
C TRP A 38 4.15 -16.05 -2.35
N ASP A 39 4.24 -17.34 -2.05
CA ASP A 39 4.29 -18.49 -2.95
C ASP A 39 2.98 -18.73 -3.73
N ALA A 40 1.85 -18.30 -3.18
CA ALA A 40 0.56 -18.29 -3.89
C ALA A 40 0.50 -17.30 -5.06
N VAL A 41 1.45 -16.35 -5.15
CA VAL A 41 1.48 -15.26 -6.14
C VAL A 41 2.74 -15.30 -7.01
N TYR A 42 3.89 -15.56 -6.38
CA TYR A 42 5.20 -15.38 -7.00
C TYR A 42 5.87 -16.71 -7.34
N GLN A 43 6.55 -16.71 -8.49
CA GLN A 43 7.40 -17.82 -8.92
C GLN A 43 8.69 -17.22 -9.48
N LEU A 44 9.85 -17.76 -9.08
CA LEU A 44 11.16 -17.37 -9.61
C LEU A 44 11.65 -18.33 -10.69
N SER A 45 12.70 -17.90 -11.40
CA SER A 45 13.53 -18.76 -12.23
C SER A 45 14.23 -19.86 -11.40
N ALA A 46 14.71 -20.91 -12.05
CA ALA A 46 15.28 -22.09 -11.36
C ALA A 46 16.57 -21.79 -10.55
N ASP A 47 17.26 -20.70 -10.91
CA ASP A 47 18.42 -20.12 -10.22
C ASP A 47 18.04 -19.07 -9.15
N GLY A 48 16.75 -18.73 -9.02
CA GLY A 48 16.25 -17.72 -8.10
C GLY A 48 16.57 -16.27 -8.47
N SER A 49 17.17 -16.00 -9.63
CA SER A 49 17.67 -14.67 -10.00
C SER A 49 16.59 -13.69 -10.47
N THR A 50 15.51 -14.18 -11.11
CA THR A 50 14.46 -13.36 -11.71
C THR A 50 13.05 -13.90 -11.42
N TYR A 51 12.03 -13.06 -11.58
CA TYR A 51 10.62 -13.49 -11.50
C TYR A 51 10.15 -14.12 -12.82
N LEU A 52 9.44 -15.25 -12.72
CA LEU A 52 8.67 -15.88 -13.82
C LEU A 52 7.17 -15.54 -13.76
N LYS A 53 6.64 -15.41 -12.54
CA LYS A 53 5.26 -14.98 -12.24
C LYS A 53 5.25 -13.93 -11.12
N PRO A 54 4.24 -13.04 -11.11
CA PRO A 54 3.17 -12.86 -12.10
C PRO A 54 3.65 -12.22 -13.42
N SER A 55 2.76 -12.13 -14.41
CA SER A 55 3.11 -11.77 -15.80
C SER A 55 3.85 -10.44 -15.91
N PHE A 56 3.37 -9.42 -15.20
CA PHE A 56 3.91 -8.07 -15.15
C PHE A 56 5.29 -7.95 -14.46
N LEU A 57 5.85 -9.03 -13.91
CA LEU A 57 7.21 -9.07 -13.35
C LEU A 57 8.17 -9.96 -14.14
N ARG A 58 7.75 -10.60 -15.23
CA ARG A 58 8.63 -11.56 -15.92
C ARG A 58 9.97 -10.91 -16.28
N GLY A 59 11.07 -11.54 -15.86
CA GLY A 59 12.44 -11.05 -16.09
C GLY A 59 12.91 -9.92 -15.16
N VAL A 60 12.09 -9.44 -14.23
CA VAL A 60 12.56 -8.51 -13.18
C VAL A 60 13.58 -9.24 -12.30
N PRO A 61 14.77 -8.68 -12.03
CA PRO A 61 15.74 -9.28 -11.11
C PRO A 61 15.24 -9.23 -9.67
N VAL A 62 15.60 -10.26 -8.91
CA VAL A 62 15.26 -10.40 -7.49
C VAL A 62 16.12 -9.50 -6.62
N GLN A 63 17.43 -9.41 -6.89
CA GLN A 63 18.34 -8.50 -6.18
C GLN A 63 18.08 -7.03 -6.53
N LYS A 64 18.38 -6.10 -5.63
CA LYS A 64 18.22 -4.64 -5.89
C LYS A 64 19.14 -4.23 -7.05
N ILE A 65 18.58 -3.60 -8.07
CA ILE A 65 19.37 -3.04 -9.18
C ILE A 65 20.02 -1.71 -8.81
N ASN A 66 21.10 -1.42 -9.52
CA ASN A 66 21.81 -0.14 -9.59
C ASN A 66 22.19 0.12 -11.06
N GLU A 67 22.92 1.20 -11.30
CA GLU A 67 23.36 1.67 -12.61
C GLU A 67 24.34 0.70 -13.31
N SER A 68 24.96 -0.24 -12.59
CA SER A 68 25.85 -1.28 -13.14
C SER A 68 25.16 -2.63 -13.35
N SER A 69 23.83 -2.72 -13.22
CA SER A 69 23.06 -3.93 -13.46
C SER A 69 22.69 -4.08 -14.94
N ASP A 70 22.79 -5.29 -15.51
CA ASP A 70 22.35 -5.59 -16.89
C ASP A 70 20.88 -5.24 -17.18
N TYR A 71 20.04 -5.18 -16.13
CA TYR A 71 18.63 -4.81 -16.24
C TYR A 71 18.39 -3.29 -16.28
N TRP A 72 19.41 -2.48 -15.96
CA TRP A 72 19.34 -1.03 -15.94
C TRP A 72 18.96 -0.44 -17.30
N ASP A 73 18.53 0.81 -17.32
CA ASP A 73 18.36 1.59 -18.54
C ASP A 73 18.99 2.96 -18.34
N GLY A 74 19.88 3.37 -19.25
CA GLY A 74 20.57 4.65 -19.16
C GLY A 74 19.65 5.87 -19.15
N ASN A 75 18.39 5.70 -19.57
CA ASN A 75 17.38 6.76 -19.57
C ASN A 75 16.65 6.89 -18.22
N TRP A 76 16.83 5.96 -17.28
CA TRP A 76 16.18 5.99 -15.97
C TRP A 76 16.83 6.99 -15.01
N GLY A 77 15.99 7.68 -14.24
CA GLY A 77 16.47 8.52 -13.15
C GLY A 77 17.20 7.69 -12.08
N SER A 78 18.43 8.08 -11.75
CA SER A 78 19.21 7.48 -10.66
C SER A 78 18.57 7.77 -9.29
N LEU A 79 18.29 6.70 -8.54
CA LEU A 79 17.79 6.79 -7.16
C LEU A 79 18.84 7.39 -6.23
N ASP A 80 20.10 6.97 -6.36
CA ASP A 80 21.18 7.38 -5.46
C ASP A 80 21.54 8.85 -5.71
N ALA A 81 21.57 9.29 -6.97
CA ALA A 81 21.74 10.71 -7.31
C ALA A 81 20.55 11.58 -6.86
N TYR A 82 19.34 11.01 -6.73
CA TYR A 82 18.20 11.71 -6.14
C TYR A 82 18.35 11.83 -4.61
N ILE A 83 18.74 10.75 -3.92
CA ILE A 83 18.93 10.74 -2.46
C ILE A 83 20.08 11.67 -2.04
N ALA A 84 21.14 11.77 -2.83
CA ALA A 84 22.27 12.66 -2.56
C ALA A 84 21.89 14.16 -2.47
N ARG A 85 20.76 14.57 -3.08
CA ARG A 85 20.30 15.98 -3.08
C ARG A 85 19.65 16.44 -1.77
N GLU A 86 19.49 15.56 -0.77
CA GLU A 86 18.86 15.93 0.52
C GLU A 86 19.56 17.11 1.21
N GLN A 87 20.90 17.21 1.12
CA GLN A 87 21.67 18.32 1.70
C GLN A 87 21.51 19.65 0.96
N GLU A 88 21.13 19.63 -0.32
CA GLU A 88 20.86 20.84 -1.12
C GLU A 88 19.47 21.41 -0.80
N GLU A 89 18.49 20.53 -0.66
CA GLU A 89 17.14 20.92 -0.24
C GLU A 89 17.11 21.41 1.22
N GLU A 90 17.93 20.83 2.11
CA GLU A 90 18.07 21.33 3.49
C GLU A 90 18.70 22.73 3.56
N ARG A 91 19.69 23.03 2.69
CA ARG A 91 20.23 24.39 2.55
C ARG A 91 19.17 25.36 2.05
N SER A 92 18.47 25.01 0.97
CA SER A 92 17.36 25.81 0.42
C SER A 92 16.28 26.09 1.46
N LYS A 93 15.91 25.09 2.28
CA LYS A 93 14.98 25.25 3.40
C LYS A 93 15.49 26.22 4.48
N ALA A 94 16.78 26.16 4.81
CA ALA A 94 17.40 27.06 5.80
C ALA A 94 17.46 28.51 5.29
N GLU A 95 17.83 28.72 4.03
CA GLU A 95 17.86 30.02 3.36
C GLU A 95 16.46 30.66 3.34
N PHE A 96 15.46 29.93 2.85
CA PHE A 96 14.08 30.42 2.85
C PHE A 96 13.51 30.61 4.26
N LYS A 97 13.99 29.87 5.28
CA LYS A 97 13.65 30.16 6.68
C LYS A 97 14.21 31.52 7.08
N ALA A 98 15.50 31.79 6.82
CA ALA A 98 16.15 33.05 7.16
C ALA A 98 15.49 34.25 6.45
N LEU A 99 15.22 34.14 5.15
CA LEU A 99 14.51 35.17 4.38
C LEU A 99 13.10 35.44 4.92
N LYS A 100 12.37 34.40 5.31
CA LYS A 100 11.02 34.50 5.89
C LYS A 100 11.04 35.07 7.31
N ASP A 101 12.10 34.84 8.09
CA ASP A 101 12.27 35.39 9.44
C ASP A 101 12.73 36.86 9.41
N LEU A 102 13.55 37.27 8.41
CA LEU A 102 14.03 38.65 8.23
C LEU A 102 13.00 39.55 7.54
N ASN A 103 12.31 39.06 6.51
CA ASN A 103 11.30 39.80 5.74
C ASN A 103 10.17 38.85 5.31
N PRO A 104 9.06 38.76 6.07
CA PRO A 104 7.99 37.80 5.82
C PRO A 104 7.14 38.16 4.59
N SER A 105 7.64 37.85 3.39
CA SER A 105 6.92 37.99 2.12
C SER A 105 6.13 36.71 1.75
N LYS A 106 5.06 36.85 0.97
CA LYS A 106 4.29 35.70 0.44
C LYS A 106 5.18 34.70 -0.31
N ALA A 107 6.20 35.19 -1.02
CA ALA A 107 7.18 34.36 -1.72
C ALA A 107 8.07 33.59 -0.74
N HIS A 108 8.58 34.23 0.32
CA HIS A 108 9.43 33.57 1.31
C HIS A 108 8.65 32.52 2.13
N LEU A 109 7.40 32.80 2.48
CA LEU A 109 6.51 31.82 3.12
C LEU A 109 6.24 30.62 2.20
N ALA A 110 6.00 30.85 0.90
CA ALA A 110 5.77 29.78 -0.07
C ALA A 110 7.02 28.92 -0.30
N GLY A 111 8.20 29.53 -0.48
CA GLY A 111 9.46 28.82 -0.65
C GLY A 111 9.86 28.01 0.60
N HIS A 112 9.77 28.61 1.79
CA HIS A 112 10.04 27.88 3.04
C HIS A 112 9.11 26.67 3.20
N LYS A 113 7.83 26.79 2.83
CA LYS A 113 6.90 25.66 2.83
C LYS A 113 7.32 24.60 1.79
N LEU A 114 7.58 25.00 0.55
CA LEU A 114 7.99 24.10 -0.53
C LEU A 114 9.21 23.25 -0.14
N HIS A 115 10.29 23.89 0.29
CA HIS A 115 11.51 23.19 0.68
C HIS A 115 11.33 22.38 1.97
N SER A 116 10.50 22.83 2.93
CA SER A 116 10.15 22.02 4.11
C SER A 116 9.33 20.77 3.75
N ASP A 117 8.43 20.86 2.76
CA ASP A 117 7.66 19.73 2.25
C ASP A 117 8.59 18.77 1.46
N ASN A 118 9.49 19.29 0.62
CA ASN A 118 10.46 18.50 -0.15
C ASN A 118 11.48 17.75 0.74
N VAL A 119 12.10 18.40 1.72
CA VAL A 119 12.98 17.72 2.71
C VAL A 119 12.23 16.59 3.41
N SER A 120 10.94 16.78 3.72
CA SER A 120 10.11 15.75 4.34
C SER A 120 9.85 14.56 3.39
N LYS A 121 9.76 14.80 2.08
CA LYS A 121 9.62 13.76 1.05
C LYS A 121 10.93 13.03 0.80
N GLN A 122 12.05 13.75 0.62
CA GLN A 122 13.38 13.18 0.42
C GLN A 122 13.79 12.27 1.58
N ARG A 123 13.66 12.74 2.83
CA ARG A 123 13.90 11.92 4.02
C ARG A 123 13.07 10.63 4.02
N LYS A 124 11.79 10.70 3.60
CA LYS A 124 10.93 9.51 3.49
C LYS A 124 11.35 8.58 2.33
N ILE A 125 11.81 9.12 1.21
CA ILE A 125 12.35 8.34 0.10
C ILE A 125 13.65 7.64 0.51
N ARG A 126 14.56 8.34 1.20
CA ARG A 126 15.80 7.77 1.75
C ARG A 126 15.53 6.69 2.80
N GLU A 127 14.60 6.92 3.73
CA GLU A 127 14.16 5.94 4.74
C GLU A 127 13.71 4.62 4.09
N MET A 128 12.97 4.71 2.98
CA MET A 128 12.41 3.53 2.30
C MET A 128 13.37 2.89 1.29
N PHE A 129 14.13 3.67 0.53
CA PHE A 129 14.87 3.20 -0.65
C PHE A 129 16.40 3.36 -0.56
N GLY A 130 16.92 4.14 0.39
CA GLY A 130 18.36 4.37 0.55
C GLY A 130 19.14 3.19 1.12
N GLY A 131 18.46 2.20 1.67
CA GLY A 131 19.05 0.91 2.06
C GLY A 131 18.93 -0.15 0.96
N ASN A 132 19.62 -1.28 1.15
CA ASN A 132 19.53 -2.44 0.25
C ASN A 132 18.39 -3.41 0.59
N ALA A 133 17.47 -3.02 1.48
CA ALA A 133 16.37 -3.87 1.94
C ALA A 133 15.12 -3.83 1.02
N ILE A 134 14.87 -2.70 0.36
CA ILE A 134 13.75 -2.52 -0.57
C ILE A 134 14.30 -2.51 -2.01
N PRO A 135 13.68 -3.24 -2.95
CA PRO A 135 14.04 -3.16 -4.36
C PRO A 135 13.94 -1.74 -4.92
N HIS A 136 14.67 -1.48 -6.00
CA HIS A 136 14.66 -0.20 -6.69
C HIS A 136 13.25 0.13 -7.21
N PRO A 137 12.81 1.41 -7.29
CA PRO A 137 11.51 1.77 -7.86
C PRO A 137 11.23 1.13 -9.23
N ASN A 138 12.25 1.03 -10.09
CA ASN A 138 12.17 0.38 -11.42
C ASN A 138 12.11 -1.17 -11.38
N GLN A 139 11.97 -1.79 -10.20
CA GLN A 139 11.67 -3.22 -10.03
C GLN A 139 10.22 -3.46 -9.57
N LEU A 140 9.38 -2.42 -9.60
CA LEU A 140 7.95 -2.54 -9.32
C LEU A 140 7.19 -3.27 -10.44
N VAL A 141 7.65 -3.15 -11.68
CA VAL A 141 7.13 -3.89 -12.85
C VAL A 141 8.27 -4.23 -13.81
N SER A 142 8.03 -5.14 -14.77
CA SER A 142 9.00 -5.47 -15.81
C SER A 142 9.28 -4.28 -16.72
N LYS A 143 10.48 -4.26 -17.31
CA LYS A 143 11.00 -3.18 -18.16
C LYS A 143 10.05 -2.82 -19.31
N HIS A 144 9.32 -3.80 -19.84
CA HIS A 144 8.26 -3.63 -20.85
C HIS A 144 7.12 -2.70 -20.41
N HIS A 145 6.81 -2.62 -19.12
CA HIS A 145 5.73 -1.79 -18.58
C HIS A 145 6.23 -0.46 -17.96
N LEU A 146 7.52 -0.15 -18.02
CA LEU A 146 8.07 1.09 -17.47
C LEU A 146 8.04 2.25 -18.47
N PRO A 147 7.89 3.50 -18.00
CA PRO A 147 8.12 4.70 -18.80
C PRO A 147 9.62 4.89 -19.11
N PHE A 148 9.94 5.80 -20.02
CA PHE A 148 11.31 6.00 -20.54
C PHE A 148 12.29 6.36 -19.43
N GLU A 149 11.83 7.25 -18.55
CA GLU A 149 12.50 7.84 -17.41
C GLU A 149 12.43 6.98 -16.12
N GLY A 150 11.68 5.87 -16.17
CA GLY A 150 11.42 5.01 -15.02
C GLY A 150 10.47 5.62 -13.97
N LEU A 151 10.57 5.15 -12.73
CA LEU A 151 9.67 5.50 -11.61
C LEU A 151 10.38 6.31 -10.51
N CYS A 152 11.63 6.73 -10.75
CA CYS A 152 12.45 7.52 -9.84
C CYS A 152 12.07 9.02 -9.80
N GLU A 153 10.78 9.30 -9.64
CA GLU A 153 10.25 10.67 -9.50
C GLU A 153 9.88 10.95 -8.04
N GLN A 154 10.24 12.13 -7.51
CA GLN A 154 9.97 12.51 -6.11
C GLN A 154 8.55 12.19 -5.65
N GLU A 155 7.53 12.71 -6.33
CA GLU A 155 6.14 12.55 -5.89
C GLU A 155 5.66 11.09 -6.02
N LEU A 156 6.27 10.30 -6.91
CA LEU A 156 5.92 8.90 -7.09
C LEU A 156 6.57 8.03 -6.02
N MET A 157 7.88 8.16 -5.83
CA MET A 157 8.65 7.48 -4.78
C MET A 157 8.11 7.81 -3.38
N TYR A 158 7.77 9.08 -3.12
CA TYR A 158 7.13 9.49 -1.86
C TYR A 158 5.78 8.80 -1.64
N LYS A 159 4.90 8.77 -2.66
CA LYS A 159 3.60 8.08 -2.57
C LYS A 159 3.75 6.57 -2.36
N ILE A 160 4.75 5.95 -2.99
CA ILE A 160 5.07 4.54 -2.74
C ILE A 160 5.52 4.37 -1.29
N GLY A 161 6.48 5.17 -0.82
CA GLY A 161 7.00 5.11 0.55
C GLY A 161 5.92 5.28 1.63
N CYS A 162 4.94 6.18 1.43
CA CYS A 162 3.80 6.31 2.34
C CYS A 162 2.95 5.03 2.41
N LYS A 163 2.66 4.39 1.26
CA LYS A 163 1.88 3.14 1.23
C LYS A 163 2.66 1.99 1.87
N LEU A 164 3.95 1.89 1.59
CA LEU A 164 4.82 0.87 2.17
C LEU A 164 4.84 0.96 3.69
N SER A 165 4.88 2.16 4.29
CA SER A 165 4.83 2.28 5.75
C SER A 165 3.47 1.93 6.37
N ASP A 166 2.36 2.21 5.69
CA ASP A 166 1.05 1.71 6.15
C ASP A 166 0.98 0.16 6.08
N LEU A 167 1.71 -0.48 5.15
CA LEU A 167 1.83 -1.94 5.04
C LEU A 167 2.86 -2.55 6.02
N GLU A 168 3.98 -1.88 6.28
CA GLU A 168 4.96 -2.22 7.34
C GLU A 168 4.28 -2.29 8.70
N PHE A 169 3.38 -1.36 8.99
CA PHE A 169 2.60 -1.37 10.22
C PHE A 169 1.72 -2.63 10.34
N LEU A 170 1.05 -3.04 9.26
CA LEU A 170 0.28 -4.30 9.24
C LEU A 170 1.19 -5.54 9.37
N ASN A 171 2.33 -5.56 8.69
CA ASN A 171 3.27 -6.69 8.71
C ASN A 171 3.93 -6.86 10.09
N SER A 172 4.35 -5.76 10.74
CA SER A 172 4.89 -5.79 12.11
C SER A 172 3.88 -6.28 13.16
N ARG A 173 2.57 -6.07 12.92
CA ARG A 173 1.48 -6.65 13.71
C ARG A 173 1.05 -8.05 13.27
N ARG A 174 1.77 -8.69 12.35
CA ARG A 174 1.46 -10.01 11.76
C ARG A 174 0.08 -10.09 11.09
N GLN A 175 -0.45 -8.96 10.63
CA GLN A 175 -1.74 -8.87 9.93
C GLN A 175 -1.60 -8.91 8.40
N LEU A 176 -0.42 -8.61 7.88
CA LEU A 176 -0.06 -8.80 6.47
C LEU A 176 0.99 -9.93 6.40
N THR A 177 0.65 -11.06 5.74
CA THR A 177 1.51 -12.25 5.63
C THR A 177 2.72 -11.99 4.72
N MET A 178 2.46 -11.39 3.57
CA MET A 178 3.47 -11.10 2.55
C MET A 178 4.36 -9.91 2.98
N GLU A 179 5.57 -9.81 2.43
CA GLU A 179 6.41 -8.63 2.67
C GLU A 179 5.75 -7.36 2.06
N PRO A 180 5.79 -6.19 2.71
CA PRO A 180 5.16 -4.94 2.25
C PRO A 180 5.40 -4.53 0.79
N TRP A 181 6.63 -4.60 0.28
CA TRP A 181 6.94 -4.30 -1.12
C TRP A 181 6.35 -5.36 -2.05
N ASP A 182 6.53 -6.64 -1.75
CA ASP A 182 5.97 -7.74 -2.53
C ASP A 182 4.44 -7.68 -2.57
N PHE A 183 3.76 -7.31 -1.47
CA PHE A 183 2.31 -7.10 -1.47
C PHE A 183 1.91 -5.89 -2.31
N PHE A 184 2.55 -4.74 -2.09
CA PHE A 184 2.27 -3.52 -2.85
C PHE A 184 2.43 -3.75 -4.37
N ARG A 185 3.53 -4.39 -4.75
CA ARG A 185 3.87 -4.75 -6.14
C ARG A 185 2.84 -5.69 -6.75
N TRP A 186 2.37 -6.70 -6.00
CA TRP A 186 1.32 -7.60 -6.46
C TRP A 186 0.03 -6.83 -6.79
N ARG A 187 -0.40 -5.94 -5.89
CA ARG A 187 -1.63 -5.16 -6.07
C ARG A 187 -1.52 -4.14 -7.20
N VAL A 188 -0.35 -3.52 -7.40
CA VAL A 188 -0.06 -2.68 -8.58
C VAL A 188 -0.27 -3.47 -9.87
N GLY A 189 0.32 -4.66 -9.99
CA GLY A 189 0.19 -5.44 -11.21
C GLY A 189 -1.20 -6.02 -11.46
N VAL A 190 -1.91 -6.50 -10.42
CA VAL A 190 -3.35 -6.88 -10.54
C VAL A 190 -4.19 -5.70 -11.04
N THR A 191 -3.83 -4.48 -10.65
CA THR A 191 -4.51 -3.26 -11.11
C THR A 191 -4.13 -2.90 -12.55
N MET A 192 -2.89 -3.17 -12.96
CA MET A 192 -2.43 -2.96 -14.33
C MET A 192 -3.02 -3.98 -15.32
N GLU A 193 -3.09 -5.25 -14.95
CA GLU A 193 -3.70 -6.31 -15.77
C GLU A 193 -5.17 -5.99 -16.11
N LYS A 194 -5.92 -5.36 -15.19
CA LYS A 194 -7.28 -4.85 -15.47
C LYS A 194 -7.35 -3.69 -16.48
N LYS A 195 -6.28 -2.88 -16.60
CA LYS A 195 -6.22 -1.74 -17.53
C LYS A 195 -5.64 -2.11 -18.89
N ILE A 196 -4.75 -3.09 -18.91
CA ILE A 196 -4.15 -3.63 -20.13
C ILE A 196 -5.14 -4.64 -20.74
N LEU A 197 -6.15 -4.11 -21.44
CA LEU A 197 -7.25 -4.89 -22.03
C LEU A 197 -6.80 -5.97 -23.04
N ILE A 198 -5.59 -5.83 -23.60
CA ILE A 198 -5.03 -6.74 -24.60
C ILE A 198 -3.74 -7.36 -24.03
N PRO A 199 -3.69 -8.69 -23.81
CA PRO A 199 -2.49 -9.38 -23.35
C PRO A 199 -1.24 -9.03 -24.19
N GLY A 200 -0.11 -8.82 -23.52
CA GLY A 200 1.16 -8.48 -24.16
C GLY A 200 1.36 -6.99 -24.48
N ARG A 201 0.32 -6.14 -24.46
CA ARG A 201 0.54 -4.68 -24.56
C ARG A 201 1.35 -4.15 -23.37
N SER A 202 2.13 -3.11 -23.65
CA SER A 202 2.87 -2.39 -22.60
C SER A 202 1.90 -1.72 -21.61
N GLY A 203 2.33 -1.64 -20.35
CA GLY A 203 1.63 -0.94 -19.27
C GLY A 203 2.17 0.46 -18.99
N ARG A 204 3.07 0.94 -19.85
CA ARG A 204 3.87 2.16 -19.72
C ARG A 204 3.03 3.41 -19.42
N ASP A 205 1.93 3.59 -20.15
CA ASP A 205 1.05 4.76 -19.99
C ASP A 205 0.14 4.66 -18.75
N HIS A 206 0.14 3.52 -18.06
CA HIS A 206 -0.75 3.23 -16.95
C HIS A 206 -0.03 3.10 -15.60
N VAL A 207 1.22 2.62 -15.56
CA VAL A 207 1.93 2.30 -14.31
C VAL A 207 1.97 3.48 -13.32
N LYS A 208 2.35 4.68 -13.78
CA LYS A 208 2.37 5.88 -12.91
C LYS A 208 0.98 6.18 -12.36
N SER A 209 -0.05 6.15 -13.22
CA SER A 209 -1.43 6.43 -12.80
C SER A 209 -1.95 5.40 -11.81
N VAL A 210 -1.65 4.10 -12.00
CA VAL A 210 -2.03 3.02 -11.08
C VAL A 210 -1.36 3.22 -9.72
N VAL A 211 -0.03 3.38 -9.69
CA VAL A 211 0.75 3.59 -8.46
C VAL A 211 0.23 4.78 -7.66
N GLN A 212 -0.08 5.90 -8.34
CA GLN A 212 -0.64 7.06 -7.67
C GLN A 212 -2.04 6.80 -7.10
N ARG A 213 -2.92 6.12 -7.85
CA ARG A 213 -4.36 5.99 -7.53
C ARG A 213 -4.77 4.78 -6.70
N ILE A 214 -3.92 3.77 -6.54
CA ILE A 214 -4.28 2.47 -5.93
C ILE A 214 -4.84 2.55 -4.48
N SER A 215 -4.65 3.67 -3.76
CA SER A 215 -5.27 3.92 -2.45
C SER A 215 -6.15 5.19 -2.40
N SER A 216 -6.47 5.79 -3.55
CA SER A 216 -7.37 6.93 -3.66
C SER A 216 -8.83 6.52 -3.49
N GLU A 217 -9.76 7.47 -3.41
CA GLU A 217 -11.21 7.18 -3.26
C GLU A 217 -11.74 6.39 -4.45
N ASN A 218 -11.41 6.85 -5.66
CA ASN A 218 -11.70 6.18 -6.92
C ASN A 218 -10.56 5.23 -7.30
N SER A 219 -10.20 4.32 -6.39
CA SER A 219 -9.17 3.29 -6.63
C SER A 219 -9.72 2.15 -7.49
N ASP A 220 -8.91 1.75 -8.47
CA ASP A 220 -9.13 0.56 -9.31
C ASP A 220 -8.87 -0.77 -8.54
N ASP A 221 -8.36 -0.68 -7.30
CA ASP A 221 -8.25 -1.75 -6.31
C ASP A 221 -8.91 -1.33 -4.96
N PRO A 222 -10.23 -1.57 -4.80
CA PRO A 222 -10.95 -1.22 -3.59
C PRO A 222 -10.54 -2.07 -2.38
N LEU A 223 -9.97 -3.27 -2.58
CA LEU A 223 -9.50 -4.11 -1.47
C LEU A 223 -8.15 -3.61 -0.93
N PHE A 224 -7.22 -3.17 -1.79
CA PHE A 224 -6.01 -2.49 -1.33
C PHE A 224 -6.33 -1.18 -0.62
N ARG A 225 -7.31 -0.40 -1.12
CA ARG A 225 -7.80 0.80 -0.40
C ARG A 225 -8.28 0.44 1.00
N LYS A 226 -9.13 -0.59 1.15
CA LYS A 226 -9.63 -1.06 2.45
C LYS A 226 -8.52 -1.51 3.40
N ALA A 227 -7.49 -2.21 2.89
CA ALA A 227 -6.32 -2.59 3.68
C ALA A 227 -5.55 -1.37 4.22
N VAL A 228 -5.32 -0.35 3.40
CA VAL A 228 -4.66 0.89 3.82
C VAL A 228 -5.54 1.69 4.81
N GLU A 229 -6.85 1.79 4.58
CA GLU A 229 -7.78 2.36 5.55
C GLU A 229 -7.77 1.61 6.88
N TYR A 230 -7.68 0.27 6.86
CA TYR A 230 -7.61 -0.57 8.06
C TYR A 230 -6.33 -0.30 8.86
N SER A 231 -5.17 -0.19 8.20
CA SER A 231 -3.93 0.27 8.83
C SER A 231 -4.10 1.65 9.47
N ALA A 232 -4.69 2.61 8.75
CA ALA A 232 -4.95 3.95 9.27
C ALA A 232 -5.92 3.97 10.46
N ARG A 233 -6.91 3.06 10.52
CA ARG A 233 -7.79 2.88 11.69
C ARG A 233 -6.99 2.42 12.90
N LEU A 234 -6.15 1.40 12.75
CA LEU A 234 -5.31 0.86 13.82
C LEU A 234 -4.23 1.84 14.33
N GLN A 235 -3.78 2.76 13.47
CA GLN A 235 -2.87 3.84 13.83
C GLN A 235 -3.56 5.10 14.39
N ASN A 236 -4.89 5.13 14.52
CA ASN A 236 -5.68 6.33 14.85
C ASN A 236 -5.49 7.51 13.86
N HIS A 237 -5.17 7.22 12.60
CA HIS A 237 -4.90 8.17 11.51
C HIS A 237 -6.02 8.23 10.45
N GLN A 238 -7.25 7.85 10.80
CA GLN A 238 -8.40 7.72 9.87
C GLN A 238 -8.64 8.97 9.00
N GLY A 239 -8.40 10.17 9.54
CA GLY A 239 -8.53 11.45 8.83
C GLY A 239 -7.62 11.64 7.61
N ARG A 240 -6.68 10.70 7.33
CA ARG A 240 -5.88 10.69 6.10
C ARG A 240 -6.62 10.13 4.88
N TYR A 241 -7.65 9.30 5.10
CA TYR A 241 -8.32 8.53 4.04
C TYR A 241 -9.84 8.73 3.96
N GLY A 242 -10.44 9.35 4.97
CA GLY A 242 -11.83 9.81 4.91
C GLY A 242 -12.03 10.94 3.89
N PRO A 243 -13.29 11.18 3.45
CA PRO A 243 -13.58 12.20 2.46
C PRO A 243 -13.09 13.56 2.96
N LYS A 244 -12.29 14.24 2.14
CA LYS A 244 -11.94 15.64 2.40
C LYS A 244 -13.24 16.43 2.48
N LYS A 245 -13.62 16.88 3.68
CA LYS A 245 -14.76 17.77 3.88
C LYS A 245 -14.51 19.03 3.04
N LYS A 246 -15.13 19.08 1.84
CA LYS A 246 -15.45 20.37 1.22
C LYS A 246 -16.25 21.15 2.27
N PRO A 247 -16.02 22.46 2.46
CA PRO A 247 -16.83 23.25 3.39
C PRO A 247 -18.30 23.03 3.02
N ALA A 248 -19.05 22.47 3.97
CA ALA A 248 -20.39 21.99 3.68
C ALA A 248 -21.31 23.18 3.41
N ARG A 249 -22.01 23.16 2.28
CA ARG A 249 -23.28 23.88 2.16
C ARG A 249 -24.34 22.94 2.72
N ASP A 250 -25.01 23.39 3.78
CA ASP A 250 -25.99 22.59 4.50
C ASP A 250 -27.22 22.28 3.65
N TYR A 251 -27.46 20.99 3.41
CA TYR A 251 -28.76 20.48 2.99
C TYR A 251 -29.08 19.23 3.82
N LYS A 252 -29.89 19.41 4.87
CA LYS A 252 -30.40 18.32 5.71
C LYS A 252 -31.47 17.54 4.94
N ILE A 253 -31.32 16.21 4.84
CA ILE A 253 -32.45 15.29 4.62
C ILE A 253 -32.37 14.15 5.64
N ILE A 254 -33.53 13.68 6.08
CA ILE A 254 -33.78 12.93 7.31
C ILE A 254 -34.20 11.48 7.00
N GLY A 255 -33.79 10.52 7.83
CA GLY A 255 -34.31 9.14 7.86
C GLY A 255 -33.26 8.18 8.47
N LYS A 256 -33.27 7.79 9.75
CA LYS A 256 -34.22 6.98 10.56
C LYS A 256 -34.34 5.50 10.14
N ILE A 257 -34.37 4.65 11.19
CA ILE A 257 -34.75 3.22 11.26
C ILE A 257 -33.64 2.25 10.75
N GLN A 258 -33.16 1.22 11.49
CA GLN A 258 -33.42 0.81 12.89
C GLN A 258 -32.24 -0.02 13.52
N LYS A 259 -32.53 -0.96 14.44
CA LYS A 259 -31.63 -1.96 15.07
C LYS A 259 -32.32 -3.34 15.14
N GLY A 260 -31.52 -4.41 15.25
CA GLY A 260 -31.94 -5.75 15.71
C GLY A 260 -31.63 -6.88 14.70
N THR A 261 -31.41 -8.15 15.07
CA THR A 261 -31.14 -8.80 16.37
C THR A 261 -30.45 -10.16 16.08
N THR A 262 -29.55 -10.66 16.94
CA THR A 262 -28.96 -12.01 16.83
C THR A 262 -29.92 -13.12 17.32
N PRO A 263 -29.82 -14.35 16.79
CA PRO A 263 -29.27 -15.42 17.65
C PRO A 263 -28.43 -16.51 16.93
N GLN A 264 -27.19 -16.67 17.40
CA GLN A 264 -26.60 -17.88 17.99
C GLN A 264 -27.00 -19.30 17.49
N GLY A 265 -26.00 -20.01 16.93
CA GLY A 265 -25.70 -21.42 17.28
C GLY A 265 -25.89 -22.50 16.20
N TYR A 266 -24.78 -23.12 15.77
CA TYR A 266 -24.55 -24.59 15.76
C TYR A 266 -23.09 -24.92 15.33
N ARG A 267 -22.48 -25.94 15.96
CA ARG A 267 -21.27 -26.71 15.54
C ARG A 267 -21.76 -28.12 15.14
N PRO A 268 -21.07 -28.97 14.33
CA PRO A 268 -19.62 -29.16 14.23
C PRO A 268 -19.15 -29.17 12.74
N THR A 269 -18.02 -29.71 12.26
CA THR A 269 -16.90 -30.53 12.80
C THR A 269 -15.58 -30.15 12.08
N ALA A 270 -14.51 -30.95 12.24
CA ALA A 270 -13.32 -30.95 11.37
C ALA A 270 -12.97 -32.39 10.93
N PRO A 271 -12.19 -32.56 9.85
CA PRO A 271 -11.28 -33.70 9.73
C PRO A 271 -9.79 -33.30 9.68
N ARG A 272 -9.00 -33.99 10.51
CA ARG A 272 -7.58 -34.33 10.29
C ARG A 272 -7.47 -35.30 9.09
N ALA A 273 -6.33 -35.58 8.44
CA ALA A 273 -4.96 -35.04 8.45
C ALA A 273 -4.18 -35.67 7.26
N VAL A 274 -2.84 -35.60 7.35
CA VAL A 274 -1.79 -36.42 6.70
C VAL A 274 -1.29 -35.82 5.38
N GLY A 275 0.01 -35.60 5.15
CA GLY A 275 1.21 -35.95 5.91
C GLY A 275 2.22 -36.64 4.98
N GLY A 276 3.50 -36.28 5.07
CA GLY A 276 4.57 -36.91 4.27
C GLY A 276 5.52 -35.90 3.64
N GLY A 277 6.67 -35.68 4.28
CA GLY A 277 7.82 -35.02 3.65
C GLY A 277 8.89 -36.03 3.27
N ARG A 278 9.89 -35.60 2.49
CA ARG A 278 11.28 -36.06 2.59
C ARG A 278 12.24 -35.07 1.94
N THR A 279 13.50 -35.15 2.36
CA THR A 279 14.51 -34.09 2.29
C THR A 279 15.38 -34.14 1.05
N ALA A 280 15.86 -32.98 0.60
CA ALA A 280 16.97 -32.83 -0.34
C ALA A 280 17.92 -31.72 0.17
N ALA A 281 19.21 -31.82 -0.18
CA ALA A 281 20.27 -30.99 0.41
C ALA A 281 20.12 -29.48 0.11
N SER A 282 20.63 -28.66 1.02
CA SER A 282 20.31 -27.23 1.13
C SER A 282 20.73 -26.40 -0.10
N ARG A 283 19.71 -26.04 -0.90
CA ARG A 283 19.67 -24.77 -1.65
C ARG A 283 18.93 -23.75 -0.78
N PRO A 284 19.24 -22.44 -0.85
CA PRO A 284 18.40 -21.44 -0.20
C PRO A 284 17.01 -21.50 -0.81
N SER A 285 16.05 -21.96 -0.01
CA SER A 285 14.64 -21.99 -0.36
C SER A 285 14.09 -20.56 -0.53
N ALA A 286 12.89 -20.44 -1.10
CA ALA A 286 12.18 -19.16 -1.09
C ALA A 286 12.01 -18.62 0.35
N GLU A 287 11.86 -19.51 1.35
CA GLU A 287 11.83 -19.13 2.76
C GLU A 287 13.18 -18.60 3.25
N ASP A 288 14.32 -19.17 2.83
CA ASP A 288 15.65 -18.69 3.20
C ASP A 288 15.92 -17.29 2.62
N VAL A 289 15.57 -17.04 1.35
CA VAL A 289 15.69 -15.71 0.72
C VAL A 289 14.76 -14.69 1.41
N LEU A 290 13.53 -15.09 1.74
CA LEU A 290 12.60 -14.24 2.49
C LEU A 290 13.05 -14.01 3.94
N ARG A 291 13.69 -14.99 4.58
CA ARG A 291 14.25 -14.89 5.94
C ARG A 291 15.44 -13.95 5.95
N GLU A 292 16.38 -14.12 5.03
CA GLU A 292 17.55 -13.24 4.89
C GLU A 292 17.12 -11.78 4.66
N ARG A 293 16.11 -11.54 3.82
CA ARG A 293 15.52 -10.20 3.62
C ARG A 293 14.92 -9.62 4.89
N ARG A 294 14.12 -10.41 5.64
CA ARG A 294 13.53 -9.97 6.91
C ARG A 294 14.60 -9.63 7.95
N GLU A 295 15.61 -10.48 8.11
CA GLU A 295 16.72 -10.28 9.04
C GLU A 295 17.58 -9.07 8.65
N ARG A 296 17.93 -8.93 7.37
CA ARG A 296 18.70 -7.79 6.84
C ARG A 296 17.95 -6.47 7.05
N ARG A 297 16.63 -6.44 6.82
CA ARG A 297 15.78 -5.26 7.08
C ARG A 297 15.70 -4.93 8.57
N ALA A 298 15.54 -5.92 9.45
CA ALA A 298 15.48 -5.71 10.89
C ALA A 298 16.78 -5.09 11.43
N ARG A 299 17.95 -5.58 10.99
CA ARG A 299 19.26 -5.02 11.33
C ARG A 299 19.41 -3.57 10.85
N LEU A 300 19.05 -3.29 9.61
CA LEU A 300 19.12 -1.93 9.06
C LEU A 300 18.13 -0.98 9.76
N GLN A 301 16.93 -1.42 10.11
CA GLN A 301 15.96 -0.61 10.83
C GLN A 301 16.49 -0.21 12.22
N GLN A 302 17.20 -1.10 12.92
CA GLN A 302 17.89 -0.78 14.18
C GLN A 302 19.02 0.23 13.96
N GLN A 303 19.85 0.07 12.92
CA GLN A 303 20.92 1.02 12.58
C GLN A 303 20.38 2.41 12.22
N TYR A 304 19.32 2.51 11.43
CA TYR A 304 18.71 3.79 11.08
C TYR A 304 17.95 4.43 12.25
N GLN A 305 17.37 3.65 13.17
CA GLN A 305 16.82 4.20 14.42
C GLN A 305 17.92 4.80 15.31
N ALA A 306 19.12 4.20 15.34
CA ALA A 306 20.27 4.75 16.06
C ALA A 306 20.84 6.02 15.42
N GLN A 307 20.74 6.18 14.09
CA GLN A 307 21.24 7.36 13.37
C GLN A 307 20.19 8.49 13.20
N SER A 308 18.90 8.22 13.41
CA SER A 308 17.83 9.21 13.22
C SER A 308 17.54 10.02 14.48
N THR A 309 18.13 11.21 14.59
CA THR A 309 17.70 12.24 15.57
C THR A 309 16.29 12.78 15.29
N TYR A 310 15.67 12.41 14.17
CA TYR A 310 14.37 12.91 13.74
C TYR A 310 13.21 12.07 14.31
N GLN A 311 12.78 12.44 15.51
CA GLN A 311 11.44 12.12 15.99
C GLN A 311 10.40 12.81 15.08
N GLY A 312 9.72 12.03 14.26
CA GLY A 312 8.85 12.54 13.19
C GLY A 312 7.72 13.47 13.67
N VAL A 313 7.09 14.17 12.73
CA VAL A 313 6.01 15.15 13.02
C VAL A 313 4.90 14.59 13.93
N ASN A 314 4.62 13.29 13.83
CA ASN A 314 3.66 12.60 14.69
C ASN A 314 4.15 12.46 16.15
N GLU A 315 5.42 12.12 16.37
CA GLU A 315 6.05 12.04 17.71
C GLU A 315 6.04 13.42 18.37
N ARG A 316 6.43 14.45 17.61
CA ARG A 316 6.43 15.87 18.04
C ARG A 316 5.02 16.40 18.34
N ARG A 317 3.99 15.89 17.66
CA ARG A 317 2.57 16.15 17.98
C ARG A 317 2.11 15.39 19.22
N ARG A 318 2.54 14.13 19.41
CA ARG A 318 2.23 13.33 20.61
C ARG A 318 2.85 13.96 21.86
N GLN A 319 4.09 14.44 21.78
CA GLN A 319 4.74 15.22 22.84
C GLN A 319 4.02 16.54 23.13
N LYS A 320 3.56 17.27 22.10
CA LYS A 320 2.72 18.46 22.33
C LYS A 320 1.38 18.16 23.00
N ALA A 321 0.77 17.00 22.75
CA ALA A 321 -0.45 16.58 23.43
C ALA A 321 -0.20 16.11 24.87
N LEU A 322 0.94 15.47 25.14
CA LEU A 322 1.38 15.06 26.47
C LEU A 322 1.81 16.25 27.35
N ASN A 323 2.32 17.33 26.75
CA ASN A 323 2.78 18.53 27.45
C ASN A 323 1.73 19.65 27.56
N GLN A 324 0.44 19.37 27.32
CA GLN A 324 -0.63 20.30 27.67
C GLN A 324 -0.98 20.12 29.16
N PRO A 325 -0.81 21.13 30.03
CA PRO A 325 -1.25 21.03 31.42
C PRO A 325 -2.78 20.99 31.47
N ALA A 326 -3.32 20.05 32.24
CA ALA A 326 -4.75 19.97 32.50
C ALA A 326 -5.16 21.09 33.48
N ASN A 327 -5.56 22.24 32.94
CA ASN A 327 -6.31 23.29 33.63
C ASN A 327 -7.49 23.68 32.71
N ALA A 328 -8.72 23.90 33.20
CA ALA A 328 -9.19 23.89 34.58
C ALA A 328 -10.54 23.16 34.71
N ALA A 329 -10.71 22.48 35.84
CA ALA A 329 -12.01 22.16 36.39
C ALA A 329 -12.20 23.01 37.66
N SER A 330 -12.73 24.21 37.50
CA SER A 330 -13.23 25.09 38.56
C SER A 330 -14.03 26.23 37.92
N GLU A 331 -15.34 26.04 37.79
CA GLU A 331 -16.40 26.91 38.34
C GLU A 331 -17.75 26.17 38.24
#